data_AF-A0A2H3B590-F1
#
_entry.id   AF-A0A2H3B590-F1
#
_cell.length_a   1.000
_cell.length_b   1.000
_cell.length_c   1.000
_cell.angle_alpha   90.00
_cell.angle_beta   90.00
_cell.angle_gamma   90.00
#
_symmetry.space_group_name_H-M   'P 1'
#
loop_
_entity.id
_entity.type
_entity.pdbx_description
1 polymer ?
#
loop_
_entity_poly.entity_id
_entity_poly.type
_entity_poly.pdbx_seq_one_letter_code
_entity_poly.pdbx_strand_id
1 'polypeptide(L)' 'MSSETLREEGKEYFKQNKYAQAKAKFTDALEVDGENAILYANRSACNYALQRYEDAISDARKVIT' A
#
# COMPACT_ATOMS: atom_id res chain seq x y z
N MET A 1 -1.59 -16.80 -1.07
CA MET A 1 -1.91 -15.72 -2.03
C MET A 1 -0.60 -15.05 -2.40
N SER A 2 -0.34 -14.81 -3.68
CA SER A 2 0.90 -14.16 -4.12
C SER A 2 0.83 -12.65 -3.86
N SER A 3 1.98 -11.99 -3.65
CA SER A 3 2.03 -10.53 -3.44
C SER A 3 1.33 -9.76 -4.57
N GLU A 4 1.40 -10.27 -5.81
CA GLU A 4 0.71 -9.71 -6.96
C GLU A 4 -0.82 -9.75 -6.85
N THR A 5 -1.39 -10.83 -6.33
CA THR A 5 -2.85 -10.94 -6.14
C THR A 5 -3.33 -9.93 -5.10
N LEU A 6 -2.62 -9.82 -3.98
CA LEU A 6 -2.92 -8.86 -2.92
C LEU A 6 -2.76 -7.41 -3.41
N ARG A 7 -1.76 -7.15 -4.27
CA ARG A 7 -1.56 -5.86 -4.93
C ARG A 7 -2.73 -5.49 -5.83
N GLU A 8 -3.22 -6.40 -6.66
CA GLU A 8 -4.38 -6.15 -7.52
C GLU A 8 -5.67 -5.95 -6.70
N GLU A 9 -5.89 -6.74 -5.64
CA GLU A 9 -7.00 -6.50 -4.70
C GLU A 9 -6.91 -5.12 -4.05
N GLY A 10 -5.72 -4.72 -3.58
CA GLY A 10 -5.49 -3.39 -3.01
C GLY A 10 -5.81 -2.27 -4.00
N LYS A 11 -5.43 -2.43 -5.28
CA LYS A 11 -5.77 -1.47 -6.35
C LYS A 11 -7.26 -1.39 -6.59
N GLU A 12 -7.97 -2.51 -6.55
CA GLU A 12 -9.42 -2.54 -6.73
C GLU A 12 -10.14 -1.83 -5.57
N TYR A 13 -9.72 -2.07 -4.32
CA TYR A 13 -10.21 -1.30 -3.18
C TYR A 13 -9.90 0.20 -3.30
N PHE A 14 -8.72 0.56 -3.81
CA PHE A 14 -8.35 1.95 -4.03
C PHE A 14 -9.29 2.64 -5.04
N LYS A 15 -9.62 1.97 -6.15
CA LYS A 15 -10.61 2.46 -7.13
C LYS A 15 -12.01 2.63 -6.54
N GLN A 16 -12.37 1.79 -5.58
CA GLN A 16 -13.63 1.89 -4.84
C GLN A 16 -13.62 2.95 -3.73
N ASN A 17 -12.56 3.77 -3.62
CA ASN A 17 -12.32 4.73 -2.54
C ASN A 17 -12.28 4.08 -1.14
N LYS A 18 -12.07 2.76 -1.07
CA LYS A 18 -11.94 1.97 0.16
C LYS A 18 -10.47 1.94 0.62
N TYR A 19 -9.90 3.11 0.87
CA TYR A 19 -8.47 3.26 1.13
C TYR A 19 -7.97 2.48 2.35
N ALA A 20 -8.79 2.32 3.39
CA ALA A 20 -8.44 1.52 4.57
C ALA A 20 -8.28 0.02 4.25
N GLN A 21 -9.17 -0.52 3.42
CA GLN A 21 -9.09 -1.91 2.96
C GLN A 21 -7.94 -2.10 1.98
N ALA A 22 -7.73 -1.13 1.08
CA ALA A 22 -6.59 -1.11 0.18
C ALA A 22 -5.26 -1.14 0.95
N LYS A 23 -5.12 -0.30 1.98
CA LYS A 23 -3.95 -0.28 2.87
C LYS A 23 -3.70 -1.64 3.54
N ALA A 24 -4.76 -2.30 4.03
CA ALA A 24 -4.64 -3.63 4.63
C ALA A 24 -4.07 -4.63 3.62
N LYS A 25 -4.63 -4.67 2.40
CA LYS A 25 -4.13 -5.56 1.33
C LYS A 25 -2.70 -5.28 0.91
N PHE A 26 -2.28 -4.02 0.83
CA PHE A 26 -0.87 -3.69 0.58
C PHE A 26 0.04 -4.07 1.74
N THR A 27 -0.46 -4.06 2.98
CA THR A 27 0.29 -4.53 4.14
C THR A 27 0.47 -6.04 4.10
N ASP A 28 -0.59 -6.80 3.83
CA ASP A 28 -0.51 -8.25 3.62
C ASP A 28 0.46 -8.58 2.46
N ALA A 29 0.43 -7.79 1.38
CA ALA A 29 1.34 -7.98 0.25
C ALA A 29 2.81 -7.73 0.63
N LEU A 30 3.08 -6.75 1.50
CA LEU A 30 4.39 -6.45 2.03
C LEU A 30 4.90 -7.51 3.01
N GLU A 31 4.02 -8.28 3.66
CA GLU A 31 4.45 -9.43 4.46
C GLU A 31 4.95 -10.59 3.58
N VAL A 32 4.46 -10.67 2.33
CA VAL A 32 4.92 -11.65 1.35
C VAL A 32 6.15 -11.14 0.58
N ASP A 33 6.17 -9.86 0.23
CA ASP A 33 7.17 -9.21 -0.61
C ASP A 33 7.58 -7.84 -0.03
N GLY A 34 8.34 -7.90 1.06
CA GLY A 34 8.69 -6.74 1.88
C GLY A 34 9.72 -5.79 1.28
N GLU A 35 10.32 -6.13 0.14
CA GLU A 35 11.28 -5.28 -0.58
C GLU A 35 10.66 -4.58 -1.79
N ASN A 36 9.35 -4.79 -2.02
CA ASN A 36 8.69 -4.24 -3.18
C ASN A 36 8.31 -2.76 -3.00
N ALA A 37 9.12 -1.90 -3.61
CA ALA A 37 8.90 -0.45 -3.69
C ALA A 37 7.48 -0.06 -4.17
N ILE A 38 6.89 -0.84 -5.09
CA ILE A 38 5.55 -0.55 -5.64
C ILE A 38 4.48 -0.71 -4.56
N LEU A 39 4.62 -1.68 -3.65
CA LEU A 39 3.66 -1.91 -2.58
C LEU A 39 3.70 -0.77 -1.55
N TYR A 40 4.91 -0.29 -1.19
CA TYR A 40 5.07 0.89 -0.35
C TYR A 40 4.50 2.15 -1.00
N ALA A 41 4.73 2.38 -2.30
CA ALA A 41 4.17 3.52 -3.01
C ALA A 41 2.63 3.50 -3.01
N ASN A 42 2.01 2.33 -3.27
CA ASN A 42 0.56 2.19 -3.23
C ASN A 42 -0.02 2.35 -1.81
N ARG A 43 0.66 1.82 -0.78
CA ARG A 43 0.26 2.01 0.61
C ARG A 43 0.39 3.47 1.04
N SER A 44 1.42 4.17 0.58
CA SER A 44 1.62 5.61 0.79
C SER A 44 0.47 6.41 0.18
N ALA A 45 0.05 6.09 -1.06
CA ALA A 45 -1.11 6.72 -1.69
C ALA A 45 -2.41 6.48 -0.88
N CYS A 46 -2.60 5.28 -0.33
CA CYS A 46 -3.74 4.99 0.56
C CYS A 46 -3.68 5.83 1.85
N ASN A 47 -2.52 5.92 2.47
CA ASN A 47 -2.31 6.72 3.68
C ASN A 47 -2.57 8.21 3.41
N TYR A 48 -2.13 8.72 2.26
CA TYR A 48 -2.39 10.09 1.83
C TYR A 48 -3.90 10.36 1.68
N ALA A 49 -4.63 9.44 1.03
CA ALA A 49 -6.08 9.54 0.87
C ALA A 49 -6.85 9.45 2.20
N LEU A 50 -6.27 8.78 3.21
CA LEU A 50 -6.79 8.71 4.58
C LEU A 50 -6.32 9.89 5.46
N GLN A 51 -5.64 10.87 4.90
CA GLN A 51 -5.04 12.01 5.63
C GLN A 51 -4.01 11.60 6.69
N ARG A 52 -3.42 10.41 6.54
CA ARG A 52 -2.34 9.86 7.39
C ARG A 52 -0.98 10.21 6.79
N TYR A 53 -0.65 11.50 6.75
CA TYR A 53 0.52 11.99 6.02
C TYR A 53 1.85 11.48 6.59
N GLU A 54 1.96 11.34 7.91
CA GLU A 54 3.18 10.81 8.55
C GLU A 54 3.48 9.36 8.11
N ASP A 55 2.45 8.52 8.05
CA ASP A 55 2.59 7.15 7.57
C ASP A 55 2.92 7.11 6.08
N ALA A 56 2.31 8.00 5.29
CA ALA A 56 2.62 8.13 3.86
C ALA A 56 4.09 8.50 3.62
N ILE A 57 4.64 9.42 4.43
CA ILE A 57 6.04 9.83 4.39
C ILE A 57 6.96 8.68 4.80
N SER A 58 6.60 7.94 5.86
CA SER A 58 7.36 6.76 6.31
C SER A 58 7.45 5.71 5.19
N ASP A 59 6.34 5.43 4.52
CA ASP A 59 6.30 4.52 3.36
C ASP A 59 7.11 5.05 2.17
N ALA A 60 7.01 6.35 1.88
CA ALA A 60 7.79 6.95 0.79
C ALA A 60 9.30 6.89 1.04
N ARG A 61 9.75 7.03 2.31
CA ARG A 61 11.17 6.88 2.67
C ARG A 61 11.68 5.45 2.44
N LYS A 62 10.83 4.43 2.65
CA LYS A 62 11.17 3.03 2.37
C LYS A 62 11.39 2.73 0.88
N VAL A 63 10.86 3.55 -0.02
CA VAL A 63 11.02 3.39 -1.48
C VAL A 63 12.32 4.01 -2.00
N ILE A 64 12.82 5.05 -1.34
CA ILE A 64 13.95 5.87 -1.82
C ILE A 64 15.32 5.36 -1.30
N THR A 65 15.31 4.55 -0.24
CA THR A 65 16.52 4.04 0.43
C THR A 65 16.84 2.63 -0.03
#